data_AF-A0A7K3S5B8-F1
#
_entry.id   AF-A0A7K3S5B8-F1
#
_cell.length_a   1.000
_cell.length_b   1.000
_cell.length_c   1.000
_cell.angle_alpha   90.00
_cell.angle_beta   90.00
_cell.angle_gamma   90.00
#
_symmetry.space_group_name_H-M   'P 1'
#
loop_
_entity.id
_entity.type
_entity.pdbx_description
1 polymer ?
#
loop_
_entity_poly.entity_id
_entity_poly.type
_entity_poly.pdbx_seq_one_letter_code
_entity_poly.pdbx_strand_id
1 'polypeptide(L)'
;MATTTPLTPPDQRGKPPPIPSGALWWAVCSAAALGLAACSSLVPHRVWGTAAGAGYLAAALLASRGRSPRTAGAVAVTGSVLLPLLWLLAVDRAQLEVRVVARSAGLLLAEGTPYLQHPVVPEDFNPYLPGMAVFGLPEAVAGPGPLTDPRLWMGAAFLAAFALALPAGARGGPL
;
A
#
# COMPACT_ATOMS: atom_id res chain seq x y z
N MET A 1 -21.95 56.51 -0.14
CA MET A 1 -22.54 55.17 -0.04
C MET A 1 -21.96 54.33 -1.16
N ALA A 2 -20.94 53.52 -0.89
CA ALA A 2 -20.33 52.63 -1.87
C ALA A 2 -20.91 51.23 -1.68
N THR A 3 -21.64 50.75 -2.69
CA THR A 3 -22.23 49.42 -2.75
C THR A 3 -21.13 48.42 -3.12
N THR A 4 -20.63 47.67 -2.15
CA THR A 4 -19.77 46.51 -2.38
C THR A 4 -20.62 45.33 -2.82
N THR A 5 -20.64 45.06 -4.13
CA THR A 5 -21.21 43.82 -4.68
C THR A 5 -20.28 42.66 -4.34
N PRO A 6 -20.70 41.64 -3.57
CA PRO A 6 -19.86 40.48 -3.32
C PRO A 6 -19.74 39.64 -4.60
N LEU A 7 -18.54 39.60 -5.17
CA LEU A 7 -18.16 38.64 -6.22
C LEU A 7 -18.12 37.24 -5.58
N THR A 8 -19.24 36.52 -5.61
CA THR A 8 -19.24 35.08 -5.32
C THR A 8 -18.88 34.37 -6.62
N PRO A 9 -17.73 33.68 -6.73
CA PRO A 9 -17.41 32.92 -7.92
C PRO A 9 -18.49 31.86 -8.15
N PRO A 10 -18.91 31.59 -9.40
CA PRO A 10 -19.80 30.48 -9.68
C PRO A 10 -19.15 29.20 -9.15
N ASP A 11 -19.87 28.50 -8.29
CA ASP A 11 -19.48 27.24 -7.68
C ASP A 11 -19.13 26.23 -8.77
N GLN A 12 -17.83 26.09 -9.08
CA GLN A 12 -17.29 25.13 -10.05
C GLN A 12 -17.28 23.71 -9.47
N ARG A 13 -18.34 23.30 -8.78
CA ARG A 13 -18.57 21.91 -8.42
C ARG A 13 -19.00 21.14 -9.67
N GLY A 14 -18.06 20.93 -10.57
CA GLY A 14 -18.20 19.99 -11.67
C GLY A 14 -18.60 18.63 -11.12
N LYS A 15 -19.59 17.99 -11.75
CA LYS A 15 -20.02 16.64 -11.38
C LYS A 15 -18.77 15.73 -11.48
N PRO A 16 -18.38 15.01 -10.41
CA PRO A 16 -17.23 14.14 -10.48
C PRO A 16 -17.47 13.09 -11.59
N PRO A 17 -16.43 12.72 -12.35
CA PRO A 17 -16.57 11.71 -13.39
C PRO A 17 -17.10 10.41 -12.79
N PRO A 18 -17.92 9.64 -13.52
CA PRO A 18 -18.41 8.36 -13.05
C PRO A 18 -17.21 7.44 -12.79
N ILE A 19 -17.04 7.02 -11.54
CA ILE A 19 -16.00 6.05 -11.16
C ILE A 19 -16.47 4.67 -11.64
N PRO A 20 -15.64 3.92 -12.39
CA PRO A 20 -15.95 2.56 -12.79
C PRO A 20 -16.30 1.71 -11.55
N SER A 21 -17.36 0.92 -11.62
CA SER A 21 -17.80 0.07 -10.51
C SER A 21 -17.72 -1.41 -10.86
N GLY A 22 -17.66 -2.26 -9.83
CA GLY A 22 -17.71 -3.71 -9.97
C GLY A 22 -16.55 -4.30 -10.79
N ALA A 23 -16.88 -5.15 -11.76
CA ALA A 23 -15.89 -5.92 -12.53
C ALA A 23 -14.95 -5.03 -13.36
N LEU A 24 -15.44 -3.92 -13.92
CA LEU A 24 -14.63 -3.03 -14.74
C LEU A 24 -13.51 -2.37 -13.91
N TRP A 25 -13.82 -1.96 -12.68
CA TRP A 25 -12.82 -1.41 -11.76
C TRP A 25 -11.68 -2.40 -11.53
N TRP A 26 -12.02 -3.65 -11.20
CA TRP A 26 -11.02 -4.70 -10.99
C TRP A 26 -10.23 -5.02 -12.26
N ALA A 27 -10.85 -5.01 -13.43
CA ALA A 27 -10.15 -5.21 -14.70
C ALA A 27 -9.12 -4.10 -14.98
N VAL A 28 -9.47 -2.84 -14.69
CA VAL A 28 -8.54 -1.70 -14.80
C VAL A 28 -7.38 -1.84 -13.82
N CYS A 29 -7.65 -2.20 -12.55
CA CYS A 29 -6.60 -2.47 -11.57
C CYS A 29 -5.67 -3.61 -12.01
N SER A 30 -6.24 -4.68 -12.58
CA SER A 30 -5.47 -5.79 -13.15
C SER A 30 -4.54 -5.33 -14.26
N ALA A 31 -5.06 -4.55 -15.22
CA ALA A 31 -4.27 -4.05 -16.33
C ALA A 31 -3.12 -3.13 -15.86
N ALA A 32 -3.40 -2.24 -14.91
CA ALA A 32 -2.38 -1.36 -14.33
C ALA A 32 -1.28 -2.14 -13.60
N ALA A 33 -1.65 -3.14 -12.79
CA ALA A 33 -0.68 -3.97 -12.06
C ALA A 33 0.20 -4.82 -12.99
N LEU A 34 -0.39 -5.41 -14.04
CA LEU A 34 0.36 -6.13 -15.06
C LEU A 34 1.25 -5.20 -15.88
N GLY A 35 0.79 -3.97 -16.16
CA GLY A 35 1.60 -2.93 -16.80
C GLY A 35 2.85 -2.58 -15.98
N LEU A 36 2.69 -2.39 -14.66
CA LEU A 36 3.84 -2.20 -13.76
C LEU A 36 4.81 -3.38 -13.82
N ALA A 37 4.31 -4.62 -13.80
CA ALA A 37 5.16 -5.81 -13.91
C ALA A 37 5.89 -5.90 -15.25
N ALA A 38 5.24 -5.52 -16.35
CA ALA A 38 5.84 -5.54 -17.68
C ALA A 38 6.92 -4.46 -17.87
N CYS A 39 6.73 -3.28 -17.26
CA CYS A 39 7.61 -2.14 -17.43
C CYS A 39 8.76 -2.06 -16.39
N SER A 40 8.67 -2.80 -15.28
CA SER A 40 9.66 -2.69 -14.20
C SER A 40 10.86 -3.64 -14.37
N SER A 41 12.07 -3.08 -14.20
CA SER A 41 13.32 -3.82 -14.09
C SER A 41 13.55 -4.42 -12.70
N LEU A 42 12.78 -4.01 -11.68
CA LEU A 42 12.93 -4.47 -10.31
C LEU A 42 12.14 -5.75 -10.04
N VAL A 43 12.82 -6.78 -9.54
CA VAL A 43 12.20 -8.08 -9.20
C VAL A 43 11.00 -7.93 -8.25
N PRO A 44 11.08 -7.17 -7.13
CA PRO A 44 9.92 -7.00 -6.25
C PRO A 44 8.70 -6.42 -6.96
N HIS A 45 8.88 -5.44 -7.85
CA HIS A 45 7.76 -4.85 -8.62
C HIS A 45 7.11 -5.86 -9.55
N ARG A 46 7.91 -6.71 -10.23
CA ARG A 46 7.37 -7.76 -11.10
C ARG A 46 6.57 -8.81 -10.34
N VAL A 47 7.09 -9.24 -9.18
CA VAL A 47 6.37 -10.16 -8.29
C VAL A 47 5.06 -9.52 -7.82
N TRP A 48 5.11 -8.28 -7.34
CA TRP A 48 3.93 -7.60 -6.83
C TRP A 48 2.89 -7.35 -7.91
N GLY A 49 3.32 -6.87 -9.08
CA GLY A 49 2.44 -6.55 -10.20
C GLY A 49 1.80 -7.80 -10.83
N THR A 50 2.53 -8.92 -10.95
CA THR A 50 1.95 -10.17 -11.46
C THR A 50 0.94 -10.77 -10.48
N ALA A 51 1.27 -10.85 -9.19
CA ALA A 51 0.35 -11.34 -8.16
C ALA A 51 -0.90 -10.46 -8.05
N ALA A 52 -0.72 -9.14 -7.99
CA ALA A 52 -1.83 -8.18 -7.95
C ALA A 52 -2.67 -8.25 -9.23
N GLY A 53 -2.04 -8.35 -10.40
CA GLY A 53 -2.72 -8.54 -11.68
C GLY A 53 -3.63 -9.76 -11.67
N ALA A 54 -3.11 -10.93 -11.28
CA ALA A 54 -3.89 -12.15 -11.17
C ALA A 54 -5.03 -12.04 -10.14
N GLY A 55 -4.76 -11.43 -8.97
CA GLY A 55 -5.76 -11.21 -7.92
C GLY A 55 -6.91 -10.32 -8.37
N TYR A 56 -6.61 -9.19 -9.02
CA TYR A 56 -7.61 -8.28 -9.55
C TYR A 56 -8.39 -8.89 -10.73
N LEU A 57 -7.73 -9.66 -11.60
CA LEU A 57 -8.43 -10.39 -12.66
C LEU A 57 -9.43 -11.40 -12.08
N ALA A 58 -9.01 -12.18 -11.08
CA ALA A 58 -9.90 -13.10 -10.39
C ALA A 58 -11.07 -12.38 -9.70
N ALA A 59 -10.82 -11.23 -9.06
CA ALA A 59 -11.87 -10.39 -8.49
C ALA A 59 -12.86 -9.85 -9.55
N ALA A 60 -12.37 -9.46 -10.73
CA ALA A 60 -13.20 -9.03 -11.85
C ALA A 60 -14.12 -10.17 -12.33
N LEU A 61 -13.59 -11.38 -12.46
CA LEU A 61 -14.35 -12.58 -12.84
C LEU A 61 -15.40 -13.00 -11.81
N LEU A 62 -15.11 -12.79 -10.51
CA LEU A 62 -16.07 -13.04 -9.45
C LEU A 62 -17.19 -12.00 -9.44
N ALA A 63 -16.83 -10.72 -9.61
CA ALA A 63 -17.79 -9.63 -9.69
C ALA A 63 -18.70 -9.75 -10.92
N SER A 64 -18.17 -10.15 -12.08
CA SER A 64 -18.96 -10.36 -13.30
C SER A 64 -19.93 -11.54 -13.19
N ARG A 65 -19.62 -12.51 -12.32
CA ARG A 65 -20.50 -13.63 -11.95
C ARG A 65 -21.45 -13.32 -10.81
N GLY A 66 -21.60 -12.05 -10.42
CA GLY A 66 -22.54 -11.62 -9.38
C GLY A 66 -22.15 -12.02 -7.96
N ARG A 67 -20.89 -12.38 -7.70
CA ARG A 67 -20.42 -12.68 -6.34
C ARG A 67 -20.39 -11.41 -5.50
N SER A 68 -20.50 -11.59 -4.18
CA SER A 68 -20.56 -10.45 -3.25
C SER A 68 -19.31 -9.56 -3.37
N PRO A 69 -19.44 -8.23 -3.17
CA PRO A 69 -18.29 -7.32 -3.16
C PRO A 69 -17.24 -7.71 -2.11
N ARG A 70 -17.67 -8.30 -0.98
CA ARG A 70 -16.76 -8.82 0.06
C ARG A 70 -15.88 -9.94 -0.49
N THR A 71 -16.46 -10.91 -1.20
CA THR A 71 -15.71 -12.03 -1.79
C THR A 71 -14.72 -11.55 -2.85
N ALA A 72 -15.16 -10.70 -3.78
CA ALA A 72 -14.27 -10.14 -4.79
C ALA A 72 -13.15 -9.29 -4.17
N GLY A 73 -13.47 -8.46 -3.16
CA GLY A 73 -12.49 -7.66 -2.43
C GLY A 73 -11.49 -8.49 -1.64
N ALA A 74 -11.92 -9.58 -0.99
CA ALA A 74 -11.02 -10.48 -0.28
C ALA A 74 -10.01 -11.15 -1.22
N VAL A 75 -10.45 -11.58 -2.41
CA VAL A 75 -9.56 -12.15 -3.44
C VAL A 75 -8.59 -11.10 -3.96
N ALA A 76 -9.06 -9.87 -4.21
CA ALA A 76 -8.22 -8.77 -4.60
C ALA A 76 -7.12 -8.48 -3.56
N VAL A 77 -7.48 -8.30 -2.27
CA VAL A 77 -6.52 -8.06 -1.17
C VAL A 77 -5.54 -9.22 -1.01
N THR A 78 -6.02 -10.46 -1.14
CA THR A 78 -5.14 -11.63 -1.06
C THR A 78 -4.09 -11.61 -2.16
N GLY A 79 -4.51 -11.38 -3.41
CA GLY A 79 -3.58 -11.37 -4.54
C GLY A 79 -2.69 -10.13 -4.62
N SER A 80 -3.16 -8.96 -4.19
CA SER A 80 -2.42 -7.71 -4.32
C SER A 80 -1.60 -7.32 -3.09
N VAL A 81 -1.88 -7.90 -1.92
CA VAL A 81 -1.21 -7.57 -0.66
C VAL A 81 -0.58 -8.80 -0.04
N LEU A 82 -1.39 -9.79 0.37
CA LEU A 82 -0.89 -10.90 1.19
C LEU A 82 0.07 -11.81 0.42
N LEU A 83 -0.34 -12.29 -0.75
CA LEU A 83 0.45 -13.24 -1.54
C LEU A 83 1.84 -12.68 -1.92
N PRO A 84 1.97 -11.49 -2.53
CA PRO A 84 3.29 -10.96 -2.88
C PRO A 84 4.13 -10.62 -1.66
N LEU A 85 3.52 -10.12 -0.57
CA LEU A 85 4.23 -9.85 0.69
C LEU A 85 4.85 -11.13 1.26
N LEU A 86 4.05 -12.18 1.43
CA LEU A 86 4.49 -13.46 1.99
C LEU A 86 5.53 -14.13 1.09
N TRP A 87 5.35 -14.06 -0.23
CA TRP A 87 6.34 -14.58 -1.17
C TRP A 87 7.68 -13.85 -1.04
N LEU A 88 7.68 -12.52 -1.04
CA LEU A 88 8.89 -11.70 -0.94
C LEU A 88 9.61 -11.85 0.40
N LEU A 89 8.86 -12.08 1.49
CA LEU A 89 9.43 -12.48 2.78
C LEU A 89 10.11 -13.85 2.68
N ALA A 90 9.43 -14.84 2.08
CA ALA A 90 9.95 -16.20 1.97
C ALA A 90 11.23 -16.31 1.12
N VAL A 91 11.36 -15.50 0.07
CA VAL A 91 12.57 -15.47 -0.79
C VAL A 91 13.59 -14.40 -0.39
N ASP A 92 13.36 -13.73 0.74
CA ASP A 92 14.16 -12.62 1.26
C ASP A 92 14.51 -11.54 0.22
N ARG A 93 13.49 -11.05 -0.48
CA ARG A 93 13.63 -9.96 -1.45
C ARG A 93 12.82 -8.75 -1.01
N ALA A 94 13.48 -7.61 -0.92
CA ALA A 94 12.86 -6.34 -0.57
C ALA A 94 13.36 -5.22 -1.49
N GLN A 95 12.59 -4.14 -1.57
CA GLN A 95 13.07 -2.90 -2.16
C GLN A 95 13.94 -2.12 -1.16
N LEU A 96 14.62 -1.09 -1.66
CA LEU A 96 15.48 -0.20 -0.86
C LEU A 96 14.73 0.43 0.31
N GLU A 97 13.47 0.79 0.08
CA GLU A 97 12.53 1.40 1.02
C GLU A 97 12.44 0.66 2.35
N VAL A 98 12.48 -0.69 2.32
CA VAL A 98 12.43 -1.52 3.53
C VAL A 98 13.70 -1.36 4.37
N ARG A 99 14.87 -1.32 3.70
CA ARG A 99 16.16 -1.12 4.38
C ARG A 99 16.27 0.29 4.96
N VAL A 100 15.73 1.29 4.26
CA VAL A 100 15.64 2.67 4.78
C VAL A 100 14.85 2.68 6.08
N VAL A 101 13.69 2.01 6.14
CA VAL A 101 12.87 1.92 7.36
C VAL A 101 13.61 1.23 8.50
N ALA A 102 14.25 0.08 8.24
CA ALA A 102 15.05 -0.64 9.25
C ALA A 102 16.18 0.24 9.81
N ARG A 103 16.97 0.86 8.91
CA ARG A 103 18.06 1.77 9.30
C ARG A 103 17.55 2.97 10.09
N SER A 104 16.46 3.59 9.67
CA SER A 104 15.87 4.75 10.35
C SER A 104 15.46 4.44 11.79
N ALA A 105 15.00 3.23 12.06
CA ALA A 105 14.74 2.79 13.44
C ALA A 105 16.03 2.68 14.27
N GLY A 106 17.07 2.08 13.69
CA GLY A 106 18.39 1.98 14.34
C GLY A 106 18.99 3.36 14.67
N LEU A 107 18.97 4.28 13.70
CA LEU A 107 19.44 5.66 13.90
C LEU A 107 18.59 6.40 14.95
N LEU A 108 17.27 6.19 14.96
CA LEU A 108 16.40 6.82 15.95
C LEU A 108 16.78 6.39 17.38
N LEU A 109 17.10 5.11 17.57
CA LEU A 109 17.52 4.58 18.87
C LEU A 109 18.95 5.00 19.25
N ALA A 110 19.87 5.06 18.28
CA ALA A 110 21.28 5.35 18.53
C ALA A 110 21.60 6.85 18.64
N GLU A 111 20.94 7.68 17.82
CA GLU A 111 21.29 9.09 17.60
C GLU A 111 20.12 10.04 17.93
N GLY A 112 18.93 9.51 18.22
CA GLY A 112 17.73 10.32 18.46
C GLY A 112 17.10 10.90 17.19
N THR A 113 17.56 10.48 16.01
CA THR A 113 17.04 10.93 14.71
C THR A 113 16.95 9.77 13.72
N PRO A 114 15.89 9.66 12.89
CA PRO A 114 15.77 8.59 11.90
C PRO A 114 16.51 8.89 10.58
N TYR A 115 17.34 9.93 10.56
CA TYR A 115 18.02 10.46 9.37
C TYR A 115 19.53 10.45 9.55
N LEU A 116 20.25 10.06 8.48
CA LEU A 116 21.69 10.27 8.39
C LEU A 116 21.98 11.77 8.23
N GLN A 117 23.04 12.24 8.87
CA GLN A 117 23.46 13.65 8.78
C GLN A 117 24.01 14.02 7.38
N HIS A 118 24.70 13.07 6.74
CA HIS A 118 25.39 13.30 5.47
C HIS A 118 25.10 12.16 4.47
N PRO A 119 23.90 12.12 3.86
CA PRO A 119 23.57 11.13 2.85
C PRO A 119 24.35 11.41 1.55
N VAL A 120 25.03 10.40 0.99
CA VAL A 120 25.89 10.57 -0.19
C VAL A 120 25.44 9.73 -1.38
N VAL A 121 24.75 8.61 -1.14
CA VAL A 121 24.17 7.76 -2.18
C VAL A 121 22.66 7.66 -2.05
N PRO A 122 21.91 7.32 -3.14
CA PRO A 122 20.45 7.26 -3.11
C PRO A 122 19.86 6.41 -1.97
N GLU A 123 20.55 5.34 -1.59
CA GLU A 123 20.14 4.47 -0.49
C GLU A 123 20.28 5.09 0.90
N ASP A 124 21.07 6.15 1.07
CA ASP A 124 21.23 6.89 2.33
C ASP A 124 20.04 7.82 2.61
N PHE A 125 19.37 8.26 1.55
CA PHE A 125 18.25 9.19 1.69
C PHE A 125 17.05 8.48 2.31
N ASN A 126 16.54 9.05 3.40
CA ASN A 126 15.26 8.68 3.99
C ASN A 126 14.19 9.70 3.56
N PRO A 127 13.31 9.38 2.60
CA PRO A 127 12.29 10.30 2.11
C PRO A 127 11.04 10.35 3.00
N TYR A 128 11.02 9.57 4.10
CA TYR A 128 9.83 9.41 4.92
C TYR A 128 9.78 10.41 6.07
N LEU A 129 8.55 10.66 6.56
CA LEU A 129 8.34 11.31 7.84
C LEU A 129 8.85 10.43 8.99
N PRO A 130 9.23 11.02 10.14
CA PRO A 130 9.87 10.29 11.24
C PRO A 130 9.07 9.08 11.74
N GLY A 131 7.74 9.16 11.72
CA GLY A 131 6.86 8.07 12.16
C GLY A 131 7.07 6.75 11.41
N MET A 132 7.64 6.80 10.21
CA MET A 132 7.91 5.60 9.42
C MET A 132 8.98 4.70 10.06
N ALA A 133 9.84 5.25 10.91
CA ALA A 133 10.84 4.49 11.66
C ALA A 133 10.22 3.50 12.67
N VAL A 134 8.96 3.73 13.11
CA VAL A 134 8.28 2.85 14.07
C VAL A 134 8.21 1.40 13.57
N PHE A 135 8.05 1.22 12.26
CA PHE A 135 7.95 -0.11 11.65
C PHE A 135 9.26 -0.89 11.64
N GLY A 136 10.41 -0.22 11.80
CA GLY A 136 11.72 -0.87 11.92
C GLY A 136 12.17 -1.12 13.37
N LEU A 137 11.46 -0.57 14.38
CA LEU A 137 11.82 -0.75 15.79
C LEU A 137 11.88 -2.22 16.22
N PRO A 138 10.99 -3.12 15.76
CA PRO A 138 11.07 -4.53 16.12
C PRO A 138 12.43 -5.15 15.75
N GLU A 139 12.94 -4.88 14.55
CA GLU A 139 14.27 -5.34 14.11
C GLU A 139 15.39 -4.65 14.88
N ALA A 140 15.30 -3.34 15.11
CA ALA A 140 16.34 -2.59 15.80
C ALA A 140 16.52 -3.03 17.27
N VAL A 141 15.46 -3.51 17.92
CA VAL A 141 15.48 -3.94 19.33
C VAL A 141 15.78 -5.44 19.49
N ALA A 142 15.19 -6.29 18.65
CA ALA A 142 15.25 -7.75 18.80
C ALA A 142 16.13 -8.45 17.75
N GLY A 143 16.72 -7.69 16.84
CA GLY A 143 17.54 -8.18 15.73
C GLY A 143 16.72 -8.65 14.51
N PRO A 144 17.40 -8.95 13.38
CA PRO A 144 16.76 -9.40 12.16
C PRO A 144 16.08 -10.76 12.33
N GLY A 145 14.85 -10.87 11.82
CA GLY A 145 14.06 -12.08 11.93
C GLY A 145 12.68 -11.91 11.26
N PRO A 146 11.96 -13.01 11.04
CA PRO A 146 10.69 -12.96 10.32
C PRO A 146 9.67 -12.09 11.07
N LEU A 147 9.56 -12.18 12.40
CA LEU A 147 8.58 -11.38 13.14
C LEU A 147 9.02 -9.93 13.40
N THR A 148 10.28 -9.60 13.13
CA THR A 148 10.86 -8.28 13.34
C THR A 148 10.99 -7.48 12.05
N ASP A 149 10.82 -8.14 10.89
CA ASP A 149 10.93 -7.53 9.57
C ASP A 149 9.95 -6.36 9.34
N PRO A 150 10.43 -5.18 8.91
CA PRO A 150 9.57 -4.01 8.71
C PRO A 150 8.39 -4.23 7.75
N ARG A 151 8.55 -5.11 6.75
CA ARG A 151 7.49 -5.42 5.77
C ARG A 151 6.26 -6.00 6.46
N LEU A 152 6.44 -6.83 7.49
CA LEU A 152 5.34 -7.43 8.23
C LEU A 152 4.58 -6.39 9.04
N TRP A 153 5.30 -5.48 9.71
CA TRP A 153 4.69 -4.43 10.52
C TRP A 153 3.98 -3.38 9.66
N MET A 154 4.56 -3.00 8.51
CA MET A 154 3.88 -2.17 7.51
C MET A 154 2.63 -2.86 6.95
N GLY A 155 2.75 -4.13 6.56
CA GLY A 155 1.63 -4.92 6.05
C GLY A 155 0.50 -5.03 7.09
N ALA A 156 0.83 -5.30 8.34
CA ALA A 156 -0.12 -5.38 9.44
C ALA A 156 -0.83 -4.05 9.67
N ALA A 157 -0.10 -2.93 9.70
CA ALA A 157 -0.69 -1.61 9.88
C ALA A 157 -1.57 -1.21 8.69
N PHE A 158 -1.18 -1.55 7.45
CA PHE A 158 -2.03 -1.37 6.28
C PHE A 158 -3.33 -2.16 6.43
N LEU A 159 -3.27 -3.46 6.77
CA LEU A 159 -4.46 -4.30 6.91
C LEU A 159 -5.37 -3.82 8.04
N ALA A 160 -4.80 -3.37 9.16
CA ALA A 160 -5.54 -2.79 10.27
C ALA A 160 -6.26 -1.50 9.84
N ALA A 161 -5.54 -0.56 9.22
CA ALA A 161 -6.13 0.67 8.72
C ALA A 161 -7.20 0.41 7.64
N PHE A 162 -6.95 -0.54 6.74
CA PHE A 162 -7.90 -0.95 5.72
C PHE A 162 -9.18 -1.54 6.35
N ALA A 163 -9.06 -2.44 7.32
CA ALA A 163 -10.21 -3.00 8.04
C ALA A 163 -11.00 -1.92 8.79
N LEU A 164 -10.31 -0.95 9.39
CA LEU A 164 -10.93 0.21 10.03
C LEU A 164 -11.60 1.15 9.03
N ALA A 165 -11.15 1.20 7.77
CA ALA A 165 -11.77 2.01 6.72
C ALA A 165 -13.00 1.35 6.08
N LEU A 166 -13.15 0.02 6.18
CA LEU A 166 -14.32 -0.68 5.64
C LEU A 166 -15.63 -0.19 6.28
N PRO A 167 -16.76 -0.06 5.56
CA PRO A 167 -18.04 0.33 6.15
C PRO A 167 -18.44 -0.61 7.30
N ALA A 168 -19.15 -0.10 8.31
CA ALA A 168 -19.53 -0.89 9.50
C ALA A 168 -20.24 -2.22 9.15
N GLY A 169 -21.10 -2.23 8.11
CA GLY A 169 -21.76 -3.45 7.63
C GLY A 169 -20.84 -4.48 6.96
N ALA A 170 -19.62 -4.10 6.59
CA ALA A 170 -18.62 -4.99 6.00
C ALA A 170 -17.70 -5.65 7.05
N ARG A 171 -17.85 -5.34 8.35
CA ARG A 171 -17.00 -5.91 9.41
C ARG A 171 -17.60 -7.12 10.17
N GLY A 172 -18.86 -7.49 9.91
CA GLY A 172 -19.58 -8.44 10.79
C GLY A 172 -20.45 -9.52 10.11
N GLY A 173 -20.09 -10.03 8.93
CA GLY A 173 -20.83 -11.18 8.36
C GLY A 173 -20.26 -12.51 8.89
N PRO A 174 -21.08 -13.44 9.41
CA PRO A 174 -20.61 -14.79 9.79
C PRO A 174 -20.12 -15.55 8.54
N LEU A 175 -19.11 -16.41 8.76
CA LEU A 175 -18.54 -17.34 7.79
C LEU A 175 -19.57 -18.37 7.31
#